data_AF-A0A934F4W5-F1
#
_entry.id   AF-A0A934F4W5-F1
#
_cell.length_a   1.000
_cell.length_b   1.000
_cell.length_c   1.000
_cell.angle_alpha   90.00
_cell.angle_beta   90.00
_cell.angle_gamma   90.00
#
_symmetry.space_group_name_H-M   'P 1'
#
loop_
_entity.id
_entity.type
_entity.pdbx_description
1 polymer ?
#
loop_
_entity_poly.entity_id
_entity_poly.type
_entity_poly.pdbx_seq_one_letter_code
_entity_poly.pdbx_strand_id
1 'polypeptide(L)'
;EELPIEHPLYHIVVNIREKAQVPNIHIGMKVPGSVIHHRVIFDQKGRLIVMGLHNSDDSDGWEREGENQEYFERYAEKIAYPLAINIICYVMTH
;
A
#
# COMPACT_ATOMS: atom_id res chain seq x y z
N GLU A 1 -1.06 10.80 11.52
CA GLU A 1 -0.82 9.73 12.51
C GLU A 1 -0.49 8.41 11.81
N GLU A 2 0.07 7.42 12.52
CA GLU A 2 0.32 6.08 11.96
C GLU A 2 -1.02 5.32 11.89
N LEU A 3 -1.33 4.72 10.73
CA LEU A 3 -2.54 3.93 10.55
C LEU A 3 -2.29 2.50 11.05
N PRO A 4 -2.97 2.02 12.12
CA PRO A 4 -2.78 0.66 12.64
C PRO A 4 -3.24 -0.39 11.63
N ILE A 5 -2.64 -1.59 11.65
CA ILE A 5 -2.96 -2.64 10.66
C ILE A 5 -4.40 -3.15 10.82
N GLU A 6 -5.00 -2.97 11.99
CA GLU A 6 -6.39 -3.30 12.33
C GLU A 6 -7.41 -2.33 11.72
N HIS A 7 -6.97 -1.21 11.13
CA HIS A 7 -7.87 -0.21 10.57
C HIS A 7 -8.71 -0.82 9.42
N PRO A 8 -10.02 -0.51 9.31
CA PRO A 8 -10.92 -1.12 8.32
C PRO A 8 -10.44 -1.02 6.86
N LEU A 9 -9.66 0.02 6.53
CA LEU A 9 -9.01 0.16 5.24
C LEU A 9 -8.23 -1.11 4.84
N TYR A 10 -7.55 -1.79 5.76
CA TYR A 10 -6.77 -2.99 5.44
C TYR A 10 -7.59 -4.28 5.29
N HIS A 11 -8.90 -4.23 5.53
CA HIS A 11 -9.76 -5.41 5.62
C HIS A 11 -11.06 -5.30 4.80
N ILE A 12 -11.23 -4.25 4.00
CA ILE A 12 -12.51 -3.94 3.34
C ILE A 12 -12.84 -4.84 2.13
N VAL A 13 -11.88 -5.10 1.24
CA VAL A 13 -12.05 -5.99 0.07
C VAL A 13 -11.08 -7.16 0.14
N VAL A 14 -9.80 -6.84 0.29
CA VAL A 14 -8.74 -7.82 0.48
C VAL A 14 -8.23 -7.72 1.91
N ASN A 15 -8.03 -8.87 2.57
CA ASN A 15 -7.52 -8.88 3.93
C ASN A 15 -5.98 -8.77 3.95
N ILE A 16 -5.48 -7.60 4.32
CA ILE A 16 -4.05 -7.29 4.45
C ILE A 16 -3.65 -7.44 5.92
N ARG A 17 -2.70 -8.35 6.20
CA ARG A 17 -2.28 -8.70 7.57
C ARG A 17 -1.00 -8.01 8.03
N GLU A 18 -0.25 -7.44 7.09
CA GLU A 18 0.98 -6.72 7.37
C GLU A 18 1.23 -5.66 6.31
N LYS A 19 1.94 -4.58 6.69
CA LYS A 19 2.45 -3.61 5.73
C LYS A 19 3.73 -4.18 5.13
N ALA A 20 3.80 -4.21 3.80
CA ALA A 20 4.94 -4.79 3.09
C ALA A 20 5.55 -3.79 2.11
N GLN A 21 6.82 -3.97 1.83
CA GLN A 21 7.55 -3.19 0.85
C GLN A 21 7.45 -3.85 -0.52
N VAL A 22 7.08 -3.05 -1.50
CA VAL A 22 7.26 -3.25 -2.93
C VAL A 22 8.67 -2.75 -3.27
N PRO A 23 9.58 -3.58 -3.80
CA PRO A 23 10.89 -3.11 -4.22
C PRO A 23 10.76 -2.29 -5.51
N ASN A 24 11.69 -1.38 -5.71
CA ASN A 24 11.84 -0.73 -7.01
C ASN A 24 12.15 -1.77 -8.09
N ILE A 25 11.47 -1.70 -9.24
CA ILE A 25 11.59 -2.73 -10.29
C ILE A 25 13.01 -2.81 -10.91
N HIS A 26 13.73 -1.69 -11.00
CA HIS A 26 15.05 -1.63 -11.65
C HIS A 26 16.19 -2.03 -10.71
N ILE A 27 16.05 -1.71 -9.43
CA ILE A 27 17.06 -2.02 -8.41
C ILE A 27 16.79 -3.42 -7.81
N GLY A 28 15.53 -3.82 -7.69
CA GLY A 28 15.10 -5.09 -7.12
C GLY A 28 15.42 -5.27 -5.63
N MET A 29 16.00 -4.25 -4.97
CA MET A 29 16.45 -4.34 -3.58
C MET A 29 15.45 -3.70 -2.63
N LYS A 30 14.93 -4.53 -1.72
CA LYS A 30 14.36 -4.04 -0.46
C LYS A 30 15.49 -3.41 0.35
N VAL A 31 15.30 -2.20 0.85
CA VAL A 31 16.27 -1.56 1.73
C VAL A 31 16.21 -2.24 3.10
N PRO A 32 17.21 -3.05 3.50
CA PRO A 32 17.12 -3.82 4.73
C PRO A 32 17.01 -2.89 5.95
N GLY A 33 16.13 -3.25 6.90
CA GLY A 33 15.92 -2.45 8.11
C GLY A 33 15.04 -1.21 7.92
N SER A 34 14.50 -0.95 6.72
CA SER A 34 13.52 0.11 6.53
C SER A 34 12.21 -0.24 7.25
N VAL A 35 11.74 0.66 8.11
CA VAL A 35 10.43 0.55 8.73
C VAL A 35 9.39 1.16 7.80
N ILE A 36 8.36 0.38 7.47
CA ILE A 36 7.25 0.81 6.61
C ILE A 36 6.26 1.60 7.46
N HIS A 37 5.90 2.79 7.00
CA HIS A 37 4.89 3.62 7.66
C HIS A 37 3.79 3.98 6.68
N HIS A 38 2.55 3.72 7.09
CA HIS A 38 1.37 4.25 6.40
C HIS A 38 0.79 5.32 7.30
N ARG A 39 0.97 6.58 6.91
CA ARG A 39 0.57 7.73 7.71
C ARG A 39 -0.61 8.41 7.08
N VAL A 40 -1.55 8.84 7.91
CA VAL A 40 -2.79 9.45 7.44
C VAL A 40 -3.04 10.80 8.11
N ILE A 41 -3.80 11.63 7.41
CA ILE A 41 -4.45 12.81 7.96
C ILE A 41 -5.94 12.59 7.83
N PHE A 42 -6.65 12.73 8.95
CA PHE A 42 -8.09 12.75 9.01
C PHE A 42 -8.62 14.18 9.09
N ASP A 43 -9.79 14.42 8.53
CA ASP A 43 -10.53 15.66 8.76
C ASP A 43 -11.25 15.64 10.13
N GLN A 44 -11.95 16.73 10.45
CA GLN A 44 -12.70 16.85 11.70
C GLN A 44 -13.84 15.85 11.87
N LYS A 45 -14.29 15.20 10.78
CA LYS A 45 -15.33 14.17 10.78
C LYS A 45 -14.74 12.76 10.82
N GLY A 46 -13.42 12.62 10.92
CA GLY A 46 -12.73 11.34 10.92
C GLY A 46 -12.57 10.72 9.52
N ARG A 47 -12.76 11.50 8.45
CA ARG A 47 -12.58 11.00 7.08
C ARG A 47 -11.12 11.11 6.68
N LEU A 48 -10.57 10.05 6.07
CA LEU A 48 -9.21 10.04 5.59
C LEU A 48 -9.10 10.99 4.39
N ILE A 49 -8.24 12.01 4.48
CA ILE A 49 -8.04 13.01 3.41
C ILE A 49 -6.65 12.97 2.80
N VAL A 50 -5.66 12.42 3.51
CA VAL A 50 -4.30 12.20 3.00
C VAL A 50 -3.80 10.87 3.51
N MET A 51 -3.13 10.10 2.65
CA MET A 51 -2.36 8.92 3.00
C MET A 51 -0.97 9.02 2.39
N GLY A 52 0.07 8.89 3.22
CA GLY A 52 1.46 8.82 2.83
C GLY A 52 2.00 7.41 3.07
N LEU A 53 2.61 6.84 2.03
CA LEU A 53 3.23 5.52 2.04
C LEU A 53 4.75 5.71 2.10
N HIS A 54 5.35 5.44 3.25
CA HIS A 54 6.77 5.68 3.48
C HIS A 54 7.54 4.37 3.48
N ASN A 55 8.62 4.33 2.70
CA ASN A 55 9.54 3.20 2.55
C ASN A 55 8.92 1.91 1.98
N SER A 56 7.69 1.96 1.47
CA SER A 56 7.01 0.80 0.89
C SER A 56 7.04 0.78 -0.64
N ASP A 57 7.14 1.93 -1.32
CA ASP A 57 7.22 2.06 -2.78
C ASP A 57 6.06 1.37 -3.53
N ASP A 58 4.86 1.32 -2.92
CA ASP A 58 3.70 0.62 -3.49
C ASP A 58 3.32 1.14 -4.88
N SER A 59 3.62 2.42 -5.17
CA SER A 59 3.34 3.04 -6.45
C SER A 59 4.05 2.37 -7.62
N ASP A 60 5.28 1.84 -7.46
CA ASP A 60 5.96 1.10 -8.54
C ASP A 60 5.12 -0.12 -8.95
N GLY A 61 4.49 -0.80 -7.97
CA GLY A 61 3.57 -1.90 -8.23
C GLY A 61 2.29 -1.50 -8.95
N TRP A 62 1.95 -0.20 -9.01
CA TRP A 62 0.78 0.33 -9.71
C TRP A 62 1.08 0.92 -11.10
N GLU A 63 2.32 1.36 -11.36
CA GLU A 63 2.72 1.95 -12.64
C GLU A 63 3.54 1.00 -13.54
N ARG A 64 4.16 -0.04 -12.97
CA ARG A 64 5.13 -0.92 -13.66
C ARG A 64 4.65 -2.35 -13.85
N GLU A 65 3.37 -2.64 -13.64
CA GLU A 65 2.83 -4.01 -13.65
C GLU A 65 3.12 -4.76 -14.97
N GLY A 66 3.16 -4.03 -16.08
CA GLY A 66 3.35 -4.60 -17.42
C GLY A 66 4.81 -4.75 -17.84
N GLU A 67 5.76 -4.30 -17.02
CA GLU A 67 7.17 -4.25 -17.41
C GLU A 67 7.90 -5.58 -17.16
N ASN A 68 7.49 -6.36 -16.15
CA ASN A 68 8.10 -7.65 -15.84
C ASN A 68 7.10 -8.60 -15.14
N GLN A 69 6.93 -9.81 -15.70
CA GLN A 69 5.98 -10.80 -15.20
C GLN A 69 6.30 -11.30 -13.78
N GLU A 70 7.57 -11.53 -13.46
CA GLU A 70 7.98 -12.00 -12.12
C GLU A 70 7.77 -10.89 -11.07
N TYR A 71 8.04 -9.64 -11.45
CA TYR A 71 7.76 -8.48 -10.61
C TYR A 71 6.26 -8.35 -10.33
N PHE A 72 5.44 -8.51 -11.36
CA PHE A 72 3.99 -8.49 -11.26
C PHE A 72 3.47 -9.53 -10.25
N GLU A 73 3.81 -10.80 -10.47
CA GLU A 73 3.33 -11.92 -9.64
C GLU A 73 3.82 -11.88 -8.19
N ARG A 74 4.95 -11.20 -7.92
CA ARG A 74 5.53 -11.13 -6.58
C ARG A 74 5.13 -9.90 -5.79
N TYR A 75 5.01 -8.75 -6.45
CA TYR A 75 4.88 -7.46 -5.77
C TYR A 75 3.62 -6.71 -6.18
N ALA A 76 3.38 -6.52 -7.47
CA ALA A 76 2.19 -5.79 -7.93
C ALA A 76 0.90 -6.49 -7.51
N GLU A 77 0.73 -7.76 -7.91
CA GLU A 77 -0.49 -8.54 -7.66
C GLU A 77 -0.69 -8.83 -6.17
N LYS A 78 0.38 -9.17 -5.44
CA LYS A 78 0.28 -9.68 -4.07
C LYS A 78 0.33 -8.61 -2.99
N ILE A 79 0.90 -7.44 -3.27
CA ILE A 79 1.15 -6.39 -2.27
C ILE A 79 0.48 -5.09 -2.69
N ALA A 80 0.89 -4.53 -3.83
CA ALA A 80 0.48 -3.19 -4.24
C ALA A 80 -1.03 -3.10 -4.57
N TYR A 81 -1.53 -4.04 -5.37
CA TYR A 81 -2.92 -4.04 -5.85
C TYR A 81 -3.94 -4.20 -4.71
N PRO A 82 -3.78 -5.15 -3.77
CA PRO A 82 -4.64 -5.24 -2.59
C PRO A 82 -4.77 -3.92 -1.84
N LEU A 83 -3.66 -3.20 -1.64
CA LEU A 83 -3.65 -1.92 -0.96
C LEU A 83 -4.41 -0.85 -1.77
N ALA A 84 -4.13 -0.71 -3.07
CA ALA A 84 -4.82 0.25 -3.94
C ALA A 84 -6.35 0.01 -3.98
N ILE A 85 -6.78 -1.23 -4.19
CA ILE A 85 -8.19 -1.62 -4.21
C ILE A 85 -8.86 -1.21 -2.90
N ASN A 86 -8.25 -1.56 -1.78
CA ASN A 86 -8.75 -1.22 -0.46
C ASN A 86 -8.81 0.30 -0.21
N ILE A 87 -7.78 1.06 -0.60
CA ILE A 87 -7.75 2.53 -0.48
C ILE A 87 -8.92 3.12 -1.27
N ILE A 88 -9.06 2.74 -2.55
CA ILE A 88 -10.12 3.25 -3.43
C ILE A 88 -11.51 2.92 -2.86
N CYS A 89 -11.74 1.67 -2.47
CA CYS A 89 -13.01 1.27 -1.88
C CYS A 89 -13.30 2.03 -0.57
N TYR A 90 -12.29 2.22 0.28
CA TYR A 90 -12.44 2.95 1.54
C TYR A 90 -12.85 4.41 1.31
N VAL A 91 -12.10 5.15 0.48
CA VAL A 91 -12.39 6.58 0.21
C VAL A 91 -13.71 6.80 -0.53
N MET A 92 -14.22 5.79 -1.24
CA MET A 92 -15.52 5.84 -1.90
C MET A 92 -16.70 5.49 -0.96
N THR A 93 -16.44 4.99 0.24
CA THR A 93 -17.49 4.46 1.14
C THR A 93 -17.52 5.09 2.54
N HIS A 94 -16.50 5.87 2.93
CA HIS A 94 -16.35 6.52 4.24
C HIS A 94 -16.01 8.01 4.08
#